data_AF-A0A7K2JQF5-F1
#
_entry.id   AF-A0A7K2JQF5-F1
#
_cell.length_a   1.000
_cell.length_b   1.000
_cell.length_c   1.000
_cell.angle_alpha   90.00
_cell.angle_beta   90.00
_cell.angle_gamma   90.00
#
_symmetry.space_group_name_H-M   'P 1'
#
loop_
_entity.id
_entity.type
_entity.pdbx_description
1 polymer ?
#
loop_
_entity_poly.entity_id
_entity_poly.type
_entity_poly.pdbx_seq_one_letter_code
_entity_poly.pdbx_strand_id
1 'polypeptide(L)'
;MLPELRQDGWWLDDGVAHGGILLDLGRKVLLFFAWQGPSTELRHRAAMLELIRRAWPGWEVRWLYDGSAELREYVGLDPEYVRCRDSAPSLAPLLAPDDEDLAGPDPGGVVITVSTGRCHVASDVFDHPVREGAALLDRLADAPRHGVCRLHVNAGIHLDPERRHLGWWSLYSSPQAYQVPELWPDWMVEFWQDDWERHVRASDCFTPAAFDAGEEARAAVLVEAGKRRAVRARNRAQVTRPRTAPARSQVG
;
A
#
# COMPACT_ATOMS: atom_id res chain seq x y z
N MET A 1 -32.12 3.08 9.04
CA MET A 1 -32.25 2.86 7.59
C MET A 1 -32.35 4.23 6.94
N LEU A 2 -31.26 4.73 6.36
CA LEU A 2 -31.27 5.88 5.45
C LEU A 2 -30.27 5.60 4.32
N PRO A 3 -30.69 4.91 3.27
CA PRO A 3 -29.92 4.69 2.06
C PRO A 3 -30.34 5.73 1.01
N GLU A 4 -29.74 6.92 0.95
CA GLU A 4 -30.05 7.87 -0.14
C GLU A 4 -29.02 8.98 -0.38
N LEU A 5 -27.72 8.73 -0.10
CA LEU A 5 -26.60 9.62 -0.50
C LEU A 5 -25.64 9.00 -1.54
N ARG A 6 -26.06 7.93 -2.22
CA ARG A 6 -25.23 7.20 -3.19
C ARG A 6 -25.55 7.59 -4.64
N GLN A 7 -25.15 8.78 -5.07
CA GLN A 7 -24.95 9.18 -6.47
C GLN A 7 -23.96 10.38 -6.43
N ASP A 8 -22.63 10.30 -6.47
CA ASP A 8 -21.68 9.48 -7.25
C ASP A 8 -20.37 9.25 -6.45
N GLY A 9 -20.49 9.04 -5.13
CA GLY A 9 -19.41 9.05 -4.13
C GLY A 9 -18.56 7.78 -4.03
N TRP A 10 -18.10 7.21 -5.15
CA TRP A 10 -17.21 6.04 -5.12
C TRP A 10 -15.89 6.30 -4.36
N TRP A 11 -15.39 7.55 -4.39
CA TRP A 11 -14.22 7.97 -3.59
C TRP A 11 -14.53 8.15 -2.09
N LEU A 12 -15.81 8.14 -1.69
CA LEU A 12 -16.32 8.19 -0.31
C LEU A 12 -16.75 6.79 0.15
N ASP A 13 -16.55 5.76 -0.69
CA ASP A 13 -16.71 4.40 -0.26
C ASP A 13 -15.57 4.10 0.73
N ASP A 14 -15.93 3.87 1.99
CA ASP A 14 -14.97 3.56 3.05
C ASP A 14 -14.14 2.30 2.73
N GLY A 15 -14.62 1.45 1.80
CA GLY A 15 -13.89 0.30 1.25
C GLY A 15 -12.84 0.64 0.18
N VAL A 16 -12.83 1.88 -0.35
CA VAL A 16 -11.91 2.36 -1.41
C VAL A 16 -11.05 3.54 -0.91
N ALA A 17 -10.96 3.75 0.41
CA ALA A 17 -10.12 4.79 0.97
C ALA A 17 -8.63 4.49 0.71
N HIS A 18 -7.96 5.30 -0.11
CA HIS A 18 -6.53 5.16 -0.41
C HIS A 18 -5.60 5.58 0.76
N GLY A 19 -6.17 6.03 1.88
CA GLY A 19 -5.44 6.39 3.08
C GLY A 19 -6.34 6.98 4.16
N GLY A 20 -5.86 6.93 5.40
CA GLY A 20 -6.59 7.41 6.56
C GLY A 20 -5.65 7.78 7.70
N ILE A 21 -6.08 8.70 8.57
CA ILE A 21 -5.35 9.11 9.77
C ILE A 21 -6.36 9.23 10.92
N LEU A 22 -5.99 8.71 12.08
CA LEU A 22 -6.68 8.95 13.35
C LEU A 22 -5.70 9.50 14.37
N LEU A 23 -6.14 10.55 15.08
CA LEU A 23 -5.39 11.17 16.17
C LEU A 23 -6.16 10.99 17.48
N ASP A 24 -5.65 10.14 18.37
CA ASP A 24 -6.13 10.07 19.76
C ASP A 24 -5.34 11.07 20.60
N LEU A 25 -5.96 12.22 20.87
CA LEU A 25 -5.34 13.29 21.66
C LEU A 25 -5.13 12.90 23.13
N GLY A 26 -5.98 12.02 23.68
CA GLY A 26 -5.92 11.61 25.08
C GLY A 26 -4.77 10.64 25.33
N ARG A 27 -4.61 9.65 24.44
CA ARG A 27 -3.53 8.65 24.51
C ARG A 27 -2.25 9.08 23.78
N LYS A 28 -2.30 10.18 23.02
CA LYS A 28 -1.23 10.64 22.11
C LYS A 28 -0.82 9.57 21.11
N VAL A 29 -1.80 9.02 20.40
CA VAL A 29 -1.59 8.02 19.35
C VAL A 29 -1.95 8.59 17.98
N LEU A 30 -1.05 8.44 17.02
CA LEU A 30 -1.27 8.72 15.60
C LEU A 30 -1.29 7.37 14.86
N LEU A 31 -2.46 7.00 14.36
CA LEU A 31 -2.65 5.83 13.52
C LEU A 31 -2.83 6.28 12.08
N PHE A 32 -2.20 5.60 11.13
CA PHE A 32 -2.39 5.93 9.73
C PHE A 32 -2.09 4.76 8.79
N PHE A 33 -2.66 4.86 7.60
CA PHE A 33 -2.34 4.00 6.47
C PHE A 33 -2.42 4.78 5.17
N ALA A 34 -1.79 4.26 4.12
CA ALA A 34 -1.87 4.79 2.77
C ALA A 34 -1.65 3.66 1.75
N TRP A 35 -2.12 3.89 0.54
CA TRP A 35 -1.87 3.03 -0.63
C TRP A 35 -0.74 3.55 -1.51
N GLN A 36 -0.39 4.83 -1.38
CA GLN A 36 0.59 5.47 -2.26
C GLN A 36 1.46 6.48 -1.53
N GLY A 37 2.60 6.77 -2.15
CA GLY A 37 3.54 7.79 -1.77
C GLY A 37 4.67 7.28 -0.87
N PRO A 38 5.47 8.19 -0.29
CA PRO A 38 6.73 7.80 0.33
C PRO A 38 6.61 6.88 1.56
N SER A 39 5.40 6.73 2.12
CA SER A 39 5.14 5.78 3.21
C SER A 39 4.93 4.34 2.75
N THR A 40 4.75 4.11 1.46
CA THR A 40 4.52 2.79 0.84
C THR A 40 5.63 2.40 -0.15
N GLU A 41 6.60 3.28 -0.39
CA GLU A 41 7.73 3.06 -1.29
C GLU A 41 8.92 2.50 -0.53
N LEU A 42 9.48 1.37 -0.97
CA LEU A 42 10.56 0.65 -0.27
C LEU A 42 11.75 1.56 0.07
N ARG A 43 12.16 2.42 -0.86
CA ARG A 43 13.29 3.34 -0.65
C ARG A 43 13.02 4.45 0.37
N HIS A 44 11.77 4.86 0.52
CA HIS A 44 11.40 6.05 1.30
C HIS A 44 10.68 5.73 2.62
N ARG A 45 10.15 4.51 2.76
CA ARG A 45 9.34 4.04 3.89
C ARG A 45 9.95 4.41 5.25
N ALA A 46 11.21 4.00 5.48
CA ALA A 46 11.89 4.21 6.75
C ALA A 46 12.07 5.71 7.06
N ALA A 47 12.52 6.49 6.07
CA ALA A 47 12.72 7.93 6.18
C ALA A 47 11.40 8.67 6.46
N MET A 48 10.32 8.29 5.78
CA MET A 48 8.99 8.88 5.98
C MET A 48 8.47 8.62 7.41
N LEU A 49 8.56 7.38 7.90
CA LEU A 49 8.18 7.04 9.27
C LEU A 49 9.02 7.80 10.31
N GLU A 50 10.32 7.92 10.08
CA GLU A 50 11.23 8.68 10.95
C GLU A 50 10.80 10.15 11.03
N LEU A 51 10.53 10.79 9.89
CA LEU A 51 10.10 12.18 9.81
C LEU A 51 8.77 12.41 10.54
N ILE A 52 7.80 11.50 10.42
CA ILE A 52 6.53 11.59 11.16
C ILE A 52 6.79 11.50 12.67
N ARG A 53 7.58 10.51 13.14
CA ARG A 53 7.89 10.36 14.56
C ARG A 53 8.58 11.60 15.13
N ARG A 54 9.51 12.20 14.38
CA ARG A 54 10.17 13.46 14.77
C ARG A 54 9.21 14.64 14.85
N ALA A 55 8.20 14.70 13.97
CA ALA A 55 7.20 15.77 13.97
C ALA A 55 6.17 15.64 15.10
N TRP A 56 6.03 14.45 15.70
CA TRP A 56 5.07 14.17 16.77
C TRP A 56 5.78 13.66 18.04
N PRO A 57 6.59 14.51 18.70
CA PRO A 57 7.36 14.09 19.86
C PRO A 57 6.45 13.68 21.03
N GLY A 58 6.74 12.52 21.62
CA GLY A 58 5.94 11.96 22.72
C GLY A 58 4.60 11.36 22.28
N TRP A 59 4.38 11.18 20.97
CA TRP A 59 3.27 10.41 20.44
C TRP A 59 3.74 9.03 20.00
N GLU A 60 2.84 8.06 20.12
CA GLU A 60 3.00 6.78 19.47
C GLU A 60 2.51 6.87 18.01
N VAL A 61 3.36 6.45 17.07
CA VAL A 61 3.06 6.48 15.63
C VAL A 61 2.98 5.04 15.12
N ARG A 62 1.79 4.62 14.68
CA ARG A 62 1.54 3.26 14.17
C ARG A 62 1.03 3.28 12.72
N TRP A 63 1.58 2.38 11.93
CA TRP A 63 1.06 2.02 10.62
C TRP A 63 -0.03 0.96 10.77
N LEU A 64 -1.07 1.03 9.95
CA LEU A 64 -2.16 0.07 9.92
C LEU A 64 -2.14 -0.71 8.60
N TYR A 65 -2.02 -2.03 8.70
CA TYR A 65 -1.94 -2.93 7.55
C TYR A 65 -3.32 -3.26 7.00
N ASP A 66 -4.31 -3.46 7.87
CA ASP A 66 -5.73 -3.66 7.50
C ASP A 66 -6.51 -2.33 7.48
N GLY A 67 -5.77 -1.22 7.39
CA GLY A 67 -6.26 0.10 7.01
C GLY A 67 -7.45 0.59 7.81
N SER A 68 -8.56 0.86 7.13
CA SER A 68 -9.81 1.35 7.73
C SER A 68 -10.39 0.39 8.78
N ALA A 69 -10.17 -0.92 8.65
CA ALA A 69 -10.71 -1.90 9.61
C ALA A 69 -10.04 -1.72 10.98
N GLU A 70 -8.72 -1.58 11.02
CA GLU A 70 -7.97 -1.32 12.26
C GLU A 70 -8.32 0.05 12.87
N LEU A 71 -8.60 1.08 12.05
CA LEU A 71 -9.08 2.36 12.57
C LEU A 71 -10.41 2.21 13.31
N ARG A 72 -11.34 1.44 12.74
CA ARG A 72 -12.67 1.19 13.34
C ARG A 72 -12.55 0.40 14.62
N GLU A 73 -11.75 -0.66 14.61
CA GLU A 73 -11.48 -1.47 15.80
C GLU A 73 -10.91 -0.61 16.94
N TYR A 74 -9.98 0.30 16.64
CA TYR A 74 -9.38 1.18 17.63
C TYR A 74 -10.41 2.05 18.38
N VAL A 75 -11.44 2.53 17.68
CA VAL A 75 -12.52 3.35 18.26
C VAL A 75 -13.69 2.52 18.80
N GLY A 76 -13.57 1.19 18.84
CA GLY A 76 -14.62 0.29 19.33
C GLY A 76 -15.79 0.11 18.36
N LEU A 77 -15.57 0.38 17.07
CA LEU A 77 -16.55 0.13 16.01
C LEU A 77 -16.26 -1.22 15.33
N ASP A 78 -17.30 -1.81 14.75
CA ASP A 78 -17.19 -3.07 14.02
C ASP A 78 -16.29 -2.91 12.77
N PRO A 79 -15.15 -3.63 12.69
CA PRO A 79 -14.26 -3.60 11.53
C PRO A 79 -14.87 -4.25 10.27
N GLU A 80 -15.87 -5.13 10.42
CA GLU A 80 -16.48 -5.83 9.27
C GLU A 80 -17.24 -4.91 8.33
N TYR A 81 -17.70 -3.76 8.83
CA TYR A 81 -18.39 -2.76 8.02
C TYR A 81 -17.61 -2.27 6.79
N VAL A 82 -16.28 -2.27 6.85
CA VAL A 82 -15.40 -1.82 5.74
C VAL A 82 -14.69 -2.98 5.05
N ARG A 83 -14.84 -4.21 5.56
CA ARG A 83 -14.30 -5.41 4.92
C ARG A 83 -15.32 -5.90 3.89
N CYS A 84 -15.04 -5.69 2.62
CA CYS A 84 -15.85 -6.31 1.56
C CYS A 84 -15.46 -7.79 1.41
N ARG A 85 -16.06 -8.67 2.23
CA ARG A 85 -15.74 -10.11 2.22
C ARG A 85 -16.21 -10.84 0.95
N ASP A 86 -17.29 -10.37 0.34
CA ASP A 86 -17.94 -11.07 -0.77
C ASP A 86 -17.43 -10.64 -2.17
N SER A 87 -16.45 -9.73 -2.23
CA SER A 87 -15.84 -9.34 -3.51
C SER A 87 -14.79 -10.35 -3.93
N ALA A 88 -14.94 -10.90 -5.13
CA ALA A 88 -13.86 -11.67 -5.75
C ALA A 88 -12.61 -10.80 -5.88
N PRO A 89 -11.41 -11.33 -5.58
CA PRO A 89 -10.19 -10.55 -5.69
C PRO A 89 -9.97 -10.14 -7.15
N SER A 90 -9.58 -8.89 -7.36
CA SER A 90 -9.13 -8.43 -8.66
C SER A 90 -7.75 -9.00 -8.94
N LEU A 91 -7.65 -9.92 -9.89
CA LEU A 91 -6.41 -10.62 -10.21
C LEU A 91 -5.38 -9.66 -10.83
N ALA A 92 -4.22 -9.55 -10.19
CA ALA A 92 -3.09 -8.78 -10.73
C ALA A 92 -2.46 -9.49 -11.92
N PRO A 93 -2.18 -8.82 -13.06
CA PRO A 93 -1.39 -9.41 -14.14
C PRO A 93 0.04 -9.73 -13.67
N LEU A 94 0.61 -10.80 -14.21
CA LEU A 94 2.02 -11.18 -14.03
C LEU A 94 2.84 -10.52 -15.14
N LEU A 95 3.82 -9.72 -14.75
CA LEU A 95 4.54 -8.79 -15.61
C LEU A 95 5.81 -9.44 -16.18
N ALA A 96 6.08 -9.17 -17.46
CA ALA A 96 7.34 -9.56 -18.08
C ALA A 96 8.51 -8.71 -17.53
N PRO A 97 9.77 -9.19 -17.58
CA PRO A 97 10.92 -8.42 -17.10
C PRO A 97 11.14 -7.06 -17.78
N ASP A 98 10.66 -6.90 -19.01
CA ASP A 98 10.77 -5.69 -19.84
C ASP A 98 9.47 -4.86 -19.89
N ASP A 99 8.51 -5.17 -19.01
CA ASP A 99 7.24 -4.45 -18.91
C ASP A 99 7.45 -2.97 -18.51
N GLU A 100 6.67 -2.06 -19.11
CA GLU A 100 6.78 -0.62 -18.88
C GLU A 100 6.41 -0.22 -17.45
N ASP A 101 5.52 -0.98 -16.80
CA ASP A 101 5.12 -0.78 -15.41
C ASP A 101 6.30 -0.98 -14.43
N LEU A 102 7.38 -1.63 -14.88
CA LEU A 102 8.59 -1.89 -14.10
C LEU A 102 9.73 -0.90 -14.36
N ALA A 103 9.57 0.06 -15.28
CA ALA A 103 10.64 0.98 -15.69
C ALA A 103 10.95 2.08 -14.65
N GLY A 104 10.06 2.29 -13.68
CA GLY A 104 10.22 3.28 -12.62
C GLY A 104 11.25 2.90 -11.54
N PRO A 105 11.72 3.86 -10.74
CA PRO A 105 12.74 3.58 -9.72
C PRO A 105 12.15 2.92 -8.44
N ASP A 106 10.83 3.05 -8.23
CA ASP A 106 10.02 2.35 -7.23
C ASP A 106 8.78 1.78 -7.96
N PRO A 107 8.95 0.73 -8.77
CA PRO A 107 7.86 0.22 -9.59
C PRO A 107 6.75 -0.41 -8.74
N GLY A 108 5.51 -0.22 -9.19
CA GLY A 108 4.31 -0.76 -8.55
C GLY A 108 4.18 -2.26 -8.76
N GLY A 109 4.96 -3.04 -8.01
CA GLY A 109 5.05 -4.49 -8.18
C GLY A 109 4.98 -5.28 -6.89
N VAL A 110 4.60 -6.55 -7.03
CA VAL A 110 4.66 -7.58 -6.00
C VAL A 110 5.63 -8.66 -6.46
N VAL A 111 6.77 -8.79 -5.78
CA VAL A 111 7.72 -9.86 -6.09
C VAL A 111 7.25 -11.19 -5.50
N ILE A 112 7.21 -12.24 -6.30
CA ILE A 112 6.77 -13.58 -5.90
C ILE A 112 7.91 -14.53 -6.14
N THR A 113 8.43 -15.15 -5.08
CA THR A 113 9.46 -16.19 -5.19
C THR A 113 8.87 -17.55 -4.81
N VAL A 114 9.30 -18.61 -5.49
CA VAL A 114 8.79 -19.97 -5.26
C VAL A 114 9.95 -20.94 -5.09
N SER A 115 10.11 -21.48 -3.87
CA SER A 115 11.23 -22.32 -3.47
C SER A 115 12.56 -21.61 -3.78
N THR A 116 13.52 -22.32 -4.35
CA THR A 116 14.75 -21.75 -4.89
C THR A 116 14.62 -21.54 -6.40
N GLY A 117 15.21 -20.47 -6.92
CA GLY A 117 15.42 -20.31 -8.36
C GLY A 117 14.21 -19.88 -9.21
N ARG A 118 13.03 -19.61 -8.62
CA ARG A 118 11.88 -19.04 -9.36
C ARG A 118 11.46 -17.71 -8.77
N CYS A 119 11.40 -16.71 -9.63
CA CYS A 119 10.93 -15.36 -9.32
C CYS A 119 9.95 -14.89 -10.39
N HIS A 120 8.91 -14.20 -9.95
CA HIS A 120 7.89 -13.56 -10.77
C HIS A 120 7.59 -12.19 -10.19
N VAL A 121 6.98 -11.32 -10.98
CA VAL A 121 6.50 -10.01 -10.52
C VAL A 121 5.07 -9.85 -10.99
N ALA A 122 4.17 -9.48 -10.09
CA ALA A 122 2.81 -9.07 -10.42
C ALA A 122 2.66 -7.55 -10.26
N SER A 123 1.66 -6.95 -10.91
CA SER A 123 1.29 -5.54 -10.67
C SER A 123 0.72 -5.35 -9.25
N ASP A 124 1.04 -4.23 -8.59
CA ASP A 124 0.46 -3.86 -7.28
C ASP A 124 -0.76 -2.92 -7.38
N VAL A 125 -1.23 -2.64 -8.60
CA VAL A 125 -2.42 -1.80 -8.86
C VAL A 125 -3.72 -2.52 -8.46
N PHE A 126 -3.67 -3.85 -8.39
CA PHE A 126 -4.80 -4.72 -8.09
C PHE A 126 -4.70 -5.30 -6.67
N ASP A 127 -5.60 -6.22 -6.33
CA ASP A 127 -5.51 -6.92 -5.06
C ASP A 127 -4.20 -7.69 -4.96
N HIS A 128 -3.62 -7.69 -3.76
CA HIS A 128 -2.37 -8.39 -3.50
C HIS A 128 -2.51 -9.88 -3.87
N PRO A 129 -1.65 -10.47 -4.72
CA PRO A 129 -1.80 -11.84 -5.25
C PRO A 129 -1.94 -12.94 -4.19
N VAL A 130 -1.47 -12.68 -2.96
CA VAL A 130 -1.67 -13.60 -1.82
C VAL A 130 -3.15 -13.91 -1.55
N ARG A 131 -4.06 -13.01 -1.94
CA ARG A 131 -5.52 -13.16 -1.79
C ARG A 131 -6.12 -14.21 -2.73
N GLU A 132 -5.37 -14.68 -3.72
CA GLU A 132 -5.82 -15.73 -4.64
C GLU A 132 -5.79 -17.12 -4.00
N GLY A 133 -5.17 -17.26 -2.84
CA GLY A 133 -5.00 -18.55 -2.18
C GLY A 133 -4.12 -19.49 -3.01
N ALA A 134 -4.32 -20.80 -2.81
CA ALA A 134 -3.55 -21.84 -3.50
C ALA A 134 -3.63 -21.77 -5.03
N ALA A 135 -4.69 -21.16 -5.61
CA ALA A 135 -4.84 -20.98 -7.06
C ALA A 135 -3.74 -20.10 -7.68
N LEU A 136 -3.03 -19.30 -6.86
CA LEU A 136 -1.86 -18.54 -7.32
C LEU A 136 -0.78 -19.48 -7.89
N LEU A 137 -0.59 -20.68 -7.32
CA LEU A 137 0.43 -21.62 -7.78
C LEU A 137 0.20 -22.07 -9.22
N ASP A 138 -1.06 -22.28 -9.60
CA ASP A 138 -1.43 -22.68 -10.97
C ASP A 138 -1.10 -21.55 -11.95
N ARG A 139 -1.38 -20.29 -11.58
CA ARG A 139 -1.03 -19.13 -12.41
C ARG A 139 0.46 -18.94 -12.60
N LEU A 140 1.27 -19.27 -11.59
CA LEU A 140 2.72 -19.13 -11.65
C LEU A 140 3.39 -20.19 -12.56
N ALA A 141 2.70 -21.29 -12.88
CA ALA A 141 3.26 -22.39 -13.68
C ALA A 141 3.73 -21.92 -15.06
N ASP A 142 2.93 -21.08 -15.72
CA ASP A 142 3.16 -20.56 -17.08
C ASP A 142 3.56 -19.08 -17.11
N ALA A 143 3.82 -18.48 -15.94
CA ALA A 143 4.07 -17.06 -15.81
C ALA A 143 5.46 -16.63 -16.30
N PRO A 144 5.61 -15.37 -16.76
CA PRO A 144 6.91 -14.79 -17.04
C PRO A 144 7.85 -14.93 -15.84
N ARG A 145 9.06 -15.44 -16.10
CA ARG A 145 10.08 -15.61 -15.06
C ARG A 145 11.01 -14.41 -15.03
N HIS A 146 11.23 -13.93 -13.82
CA HIS A 146 12.32 -13.03 -13.48
C HIS A 146 13.48 -13.91 -13.02
N GLY A 147 14.71 -13.51 -13.37
CA GLY A 147 15.91 -14.14 -12.80
C GLY A 147 16.03 -13.74 -11.32
N VAL A 148 17.06 -12.96 -11.00
CA VAL A 148 17.12 -12.29 -9.69
C VAL A 148 16.39 -10.94 -9.81
N CYS A 149 15.32 -10.76 -9.05
CA CYS A 149 14.61 -9.49 -8.95
C CYS A 149 15.41 -8.50 -8.10
N ARG A 150 15.79 -7.37 -8.72
CA ARG A 150 16.52 -6.25 -8.09
C ARG A 150 15.69 -4.98 -7.96
N LEU A 151 14.40 -5.07 -8.22
CA LEU A 151 13.47 -3.94 -8.19
C LEU A 151 13.16 -3.54 -6.74
N HIS A 152 12.93 -2.25 -6.50
CA HIS A 152 12.42 -1.72 -5.23
C HIS A 152 10.89 -1.81 -5.18
N VAL A 153 10.37 -3.03 -5.24
CA VAL A 153 8.93 -3.31 -5.19
C VAL A 153 8.34 -3.03 -3.80
N ASN A 154 7.02 -2.81 -3.74
CA ASN A 154 6.33 -2.38 -2.52
C ASN A 154 5.68 -3.53 -1.73
N ALA A 155 5.71 -4.75 -2.26
CA ALA A 155 5.19 -5.93 -1.59
C ALA A 155 5.87 -7.20 -2.10
N GLY A 156 5.66 -8.32 -1.41
CA GLY A 156 6.16 -9.60 -1.88
C GLY A 156 5.60 -10.83 -1.18
N ILE A 157 5.80 -11.97 -1.83
CA ILE A 157 5.40 -13.30 -1.40
C ILE A 157 6.58 -14.25 -1.60
N HIS A 158 6.89 -15.05 -0.57
CA HIS A 158 7.73 -16.22 -0.67
C HIS A 158 6.88 -17.47 -0.45
N LEU A 159 6.89 -18.38 -1.43
CA LEU A 159 6.17 -19.65 -1.39
C LEU A 159 7.17 -20.81 -1.30
N ASP A 160 7.00 -21.69 -0.33
CA ASP A 160 7.66 -23.00 -0.25
C ASP A 160 6.60 -24.10 -0.33
N PRO A 161 6.24 -24.57 -1.54
CA PRO A 161 5.24 -25.62 -1.72
C PRO A 161 5.61 -26.97 -1.10
N GLU A 162 6.91 -27.27 -0.95
CA GLU A 162 7.35 -28.53 -0.33
C GLU A 162 7.02 -28.54 1.17
N ARG A 163 7.25 -27.42 1.85
CA ARG A 163 6.92 -27.25 3.28
C ARG A 163 5.51 -26.72 3.52
N ARG A 164 4.77 -26.36 2.46
CA ARG A 164 3.52 -25.60 2.53
C ARG A 164 3.65 -24.37 3.41
N HIS A 165 4.72 -23.62 3.20
CA HIS A 165 4.99 -22.38 3.93
C HIS A 165 4.85 -21.18 3.01
N LEU A 166 4.19 -20.14 3.50
CA LEU A 166 4.01 -18.89 2.80
C LEU A 166 4.38 -17.75 3.74
N GLY A 167 5.33 -16.94 3.31
CA GLY A 167 5.64 -15.65 3.91
C GLY A 167 5.27 -14.52 2.99
N TRP A 168 4.68 -13.45 3.50
CA TRP A 168 4.34 -12.30 2.66
C TRP A 168 4.44 -10.99 3.42
N TRP A 169 4.69 -9.90 2.70
CA TRP A 169 4.85 -8.56 3.25
C TRP A 169 4.24 -7.54 2.29
N SER A 170 3.86 -6.38 2.82
CA SER A 170 3.36 -5.26 2.03
C SER A 170 3.63 -3.93 2.73
N LEU A 171 4.07 -2.94 1.96
CA LEU A 171 4.28 -1.58 2.45
C LEU A 171 3.03 -0.70 2.32
N TYR A 172 2.01 -1.14 1.60
CA TYR A 172 0.70 -0.50 1.54
C TYR A 172 -0.28 -1.20 2.48
N SER A 173 -1.41 -0.56 2.74
CA SER A 173 -2.50 -1.24 3.43
C SER A 173 -3.13 -2.28 2.52
N SER A 174 -3.18 -3.53 2.99
CA SER A 174 -3.86 -4.63 2.33
C SER A 174 -5.10 -4.98 3.13
N PRO A 175 -6.31 -4.72 2.60
CA PRO A 175 -7.54 -5.10 3.27
C PRO A 175 -7.53 -6.60 3.59
N GLN A 176 -8.01 -6.94 4.78
CA GLN A 176 -8.07 -8.28 5.33
C GLN A 176 -6.70 -8.98 5.44
N ALA A 177 -5.63 -8.23 5.67
CA ALA A 177 -4.27 -8.78 5.81
C ALA A 177 -4.20 -9.94 6.81
N TYR A 178 -4.89 -9.84 7.94
CA TYR A 178 -4.84 -10.86 8.99
C TYR A 178 -5.68 -12.11 8.69
N GLN A 179 -6.54 -12.09 7.65
CA GLN A 179 -7.39 -13.21 7.24
C GLN A 179 -6.79 -14.03 6.09
N VAL A 180 -5.64 -13.63 5.53
CA VAL A 180 -4.94 -14.38 4.48
C VAL A 180 -4.74 -15.88 4.81
N PRO A 181 -4.48 -16.31 6.06
CA PRO A 181 -4.40 -17.74 6.39
C PRO A 181 -5.64 -18.56 6.00
N GLU A 182 -6.83 -17.95 5.99
CA GLU A 182 -8.10 -18.62 5.63
C GLU A 182 -8.15 -18.98 4.13
N LEU A 183 -7.36 -18.30 3.30
CA LEU A 183 -7.29 -18.49 1.84
C LEU A 183 -6.27 -19.57 1.44
N TRP A 184 -5.44 -20.01 2.38
CA TRP A 184 -4.37 -20.99 2.17
C TRP A 184 -4.54 -22.19 3.11
N PRO A 185 -5.56 -23.02 2.90
CA PRO A 185 -5.81 -24.17 3.76
C PRO A 185 -4.62 -25.13 3.76
N ASP A 186 -4.25 -25.63 4.93
CA ASP A 186 -3.10 -26.52 5.17
C ASP A 186 -1.71 -25.90 4.92
N TRP A 187 -1.62 -24.57 4.77
CA TRP A 187 -0.34 -23.86 4.74
C TRP A 187 -0.04 -23.16 6.06
N MET A 188 1.24 -23.10 6.41
CA MET A 188 1.73 -22.17 7.41
C MET A 188 1.90 -20.79 6.76
N VAL A 189 1.00 -19.86 7.09
CA VAL A 189 1.00 -18.49 6.57
C VAL A 189 1.58 -17.54 7.61
N GLU A 190 2.61 -16.79 7.23
CA GLU A 190 3.20 -15.74 8.05
C GLU A 190 3.09 -14.39 7.35
N PHE A 191 2.47 -13.42 8.02
CA PHE A 191 2.49 -12.03 7.59
C PHE A 191 3.69 -11.32 8.21
N TRP A 192 4.65 -10.92 7.36
CA TRP A 192 5.90 -10.25 7.73
C TRP A 192 5.78 -8.72 7.75
N GLN A 193 4.59 -8.17 7.55
CA GLN A 193 4.35 -6.72 7.65
C GLN A 193 5.24 -5.93 6.67
N ASP A 194 6.16 -5.09 7.15
CA ASP A 194 7.13 -4.35 6.34
C ASP A 194 8.58 -4.90 6.42
N ASP A 195 8.80 -6.10 6.97
CA ASP A 195 10.11 -6.80 7.02
C ASP A 195 10.41 -7.51 5.67
N TRP A 196 10.60 -6.71 4.62
CA TRP A 196 10.99 -7.20 3.29
C TRP A 196 12.37 -7.86 3.32
N GLU A 197 13.24 -7.50 4.27
CA GLU A 197 14.54 -8.12 4.47
C GLU A 197 14.40 -9.61 4.84
N ARG A 198 13.28 -10.00 5.47
CA ARG A 198 12.95 -11.41 5.69
C ARG A 198 12.74 -12.16 4.38
N HIS A 199 12.15 -11.52 3.36
CA HIS A 199 12.04 -12.12 2.03
C HIS A 199 13.41 -12.32 1.38
N VAL A 200 14.31 -11.33 1.51
CA VAL A 200 15.70 -11.46 1.04
C VAL A 200 16.44 -12.62 1.73
N ARG A 201 16.18 -12.87 3.02
CA ARG A 201 16.75 -14.01 3.74
C ARG A 201 16.12 -15.36 3.34
N ALA A 202 14.86 -15.35 2.93
CA ALA A 202 14.10 -16.56 2.59
C ALA A 202 14.31 -17.02 1.13
N SER A 203 14.76 -16.13 0.24
CA SER A 203 14.92 -16.42 -1.20
C SER A 203 16.31 -16.06 -1.71
N ASP A 204 16.78 -16.81 -2.71
CA ASP A 204 17.99 -16.52 -3.50
C ASP A 204 17.71 -15.63 -4.73
N CYS A 205 16.44 -15.36 -5.03
CA CYS A 205 16.03 -14.66 -6.24
C CYS A 205 15.44 -13.27 -6.00
N PHE A 206 15.39 -12.81 -4.74
CA PHE A 206 14.99 -11.44 -4.42
C PHE A 206 16.12 -10.72 -3.69
N THR A 207 16.69 -9.71 -4.33
CA THR A 207 17.73 -8.87 -3.74
C THR A 207 17.59 -7.47 -4.34
N PRO A 208 16.76 -6.59 -3.74
CA PRO A 208 16.63 -5.21 -4.18
C PRO A 208 18.00 -4.56 -4.39
N ALA A 209 18.11 -3.73 -5.42
CA ALA A 209 19.32 -2.93 -5.61
C ALA A 209 19.62 -2.11 -4.34
N ALA A 210 20.89 -1.79 -4.11
CA ALA A 210 21.26 -0.97 -2.96
C ALA A 210 20.69 0.45 -3.13
N PHE A 211 20.17 1.02 -2.05
CA PHE A 211 19.67 2.39 -1.98
C PHE A 211 20.03 3.03 -0.62
N ASP A 212 20.13 4.36 -0.57
CA ASP A 212 20.29 5.08 0.69
C ASP A 212 18.92 5.24 1.37
N ALA A 213 18.74 4.60 2.53
CA ALA A 213 17.55 4.76 3.36
C ALA A 213 17.67 5.94 4.36
N GLY A 214 18.75 6.72 4.26
CA GLY A 214 19.19 7.70 5.26
C GLY A 214 18.92 9.14 4.86
N GLU A 215 19.97 9.90 4.60
CA GLU A 215 19.87 11.34 4.34
C GLU A 215 19.23 11.65 2.99
N GLU A 216 19.58 10.90 1.94
CA GLU A 216 19.04 11.13 0.59
C GLU A 216 17.55 10.83 0.54
N ALA A 217 17.12 9.70 1.14
CA ALA A 217 15.71 9.36 1.26
C ALA A 217 14.92 10.45 2.02
N ARG A 218 15.45 10.94 3.15
CA ARG A 218 14.80 12.04 3.90
C ARG A 218 14.70 13.32 3.08
N ALA A 219 15.76 13.70 2.38
CA ALA A 219 15.76 14.88 1.53
C ALA A 219 14.71 14.73 0.41
N ALA A 220 14.63 13.57 -0.25
CA ALA A 220 13.63 13.29 -1.27
C ALA A 220 12.20 13.42 -0.75
N VAL A 221 11.89 12.81 0.41
CA VAL A 221 10.58 12.91 1.08
C VAL A 221 10.23 14.37 1.38
N LEU A 222 11.17 15.15 1.92
CA LEU A 222 10.96 16.56 2.27
C LEU A 222 10.74 17.44 1.04
N VAL A 223 11.48 17.20 -0.05
CA VAL A 223 11.30 17.88 -1.33
C VAL A 223 9.91 17.62 -1.88
N GLU A 224 9.47 16.36 -1.90
CA GLU A 224 8.14 16.00 -2.38
C GLU A 224 7.02 16.60 -1.51
N ALA A 225 7.18 16.57 -0.18
CA ALA A 225 6.28 17.26 0.74
C ALA A 225 6.24 18.78 0.50
N GLY A 226 7.38 19.40 0.15
CA GLY A 226 7.48 20.80 -0.26
C GLY A 226 6.66 21.11 -1.51
N LYS A 227 6.84 20.30 -2.57
CA LYS A 227 6.07 20.43 -3.83
C LYS A 227 4.56 20.33 -3.57
N ARG A 228 4.13 19.30 -2.82
CA ARG A 228 2.71 19.10 -2.48
C ARG A 228 2.12 20.26 -1.68
N ARG A 229 2.90 20.84 -0.74
CA ARG A 229 2.49 22.04 0.01
C ARG A 229 2.31 23.26 -0.91
N ALA A 230 3.22 23.46 -1.85
CA ALA A 230 3.12 24.56 -2.82
C ALA A 230 1.89 24.42 -3.72
N VAL A 231 1.59 23.21 -4.21
CA VAL A 231 0.37 22.91 -4.97
C VAL A 231 -0.88 23.19 -4.13
N ARG A 232 -0.94 22.69 -2.89
CA ARG A 232 -2.08 22.95 -1.98
C ARG A 232 -2.28 24.44 -1.72
N ALA A 233 -1.21 25.20 -1.49
CA ALA A 233 -1.28 26.65 -1.28
C ALA A 233 -1.83 27.37 -2.52
N ARG A 234 -1.39 26.98 -3.73
CA ARG A 234 -1.90 27.51 -5.00
C ARG A 234 -3.39 27.21 -5.19
N ASN A 235 -3.81 25.98 -4.95
CA ASN A 235 -5.21 25.57 -5.09
C ASN A 235 -6.09 26.34 -4.08
N ARG A 236 -5.64 26.50 -2.84
CA ARG A 236 -6.36 27.28 -1.82
C ARG A 236 -6.54 28.73 -2.26
N ALA A 237 -5.49 29.36 -2.79
CA ALA A 237 -5.55 30.74 -3.28
C ALA A 237 -6.49 30.92 -4.50
N GLN A 238 -6.65 29.89 -5.32
CA GLN A 238 -7.61 29.88 -6.44
C GLN A 238 -9.06 29.77 -5.96
N VAL A 239 -9.33 28.96 -4.92
CA VAL A 239 -10.67 28.79 -4.34
C VAL A 239 -11.11 30.03 -3.54
N THR A 240 -10.17 30.75 -2.90
CA THR A 240 -10.50 31.99 -2.16
C THR A 240 -10.57 33.25 -3.02
N ARG A 241 -10.39 33.16 -4.35
CA ARG A 241 -10.73 34.30 -5.22
C ARG A 241 -12.26 34.43 -5.28
N PRO A 242 -12.84 35.59 -4.92
CA PRO A 242 -14.27 35.78 -5.06
C PRO A 242 -14.65 35.58 -6.52
N ARG A 243 -15.71 34.80 -6.80
CA ARG A 243 -16.39 34.86 -8.10
C ARG A 243 -16.83 36.31 -8.27
N THR A 244 -16.12 37.07 -9.09
CA THR A 244 -16.60 38.35 -9.58
C THR A 244 -17.90 38.05 -10.32
N ALA A 245 -19.03 38.42 -9.70
CA ALA A 245 -20.31 38.38 -10.38
C ALA A 245 -20.21 39.27 -11.62
N PRO A 246 -20.71 38.82 -12.80
CA PRO A 246 -20.74 39.68 -13.97
C PRO A 246 -21.57 40.92 -13.62
N ALA A 247 -20.99 42.10 -13.87
CA ALA A 247 -21.66 43.37 -13.67
C ALA A 247 -22.99 43.33 -14.43
N ARG A 248 -24.11 43.47 -13.71
CA ARG A 248 -25.41 43.73 -14.34
C ARG A 248 -25.28 45.05 -15.11
N SER A 249 -25.23 44.96 -16.42
CA SER A 249 -25.42 46.08 -17.32
C SER A 249 -26.83 46.63 -17.07
N GLN A 250 -26.92 47.72 -16.32
CA GLN A 250 -28.10 48.57 -16.36
C GLN A 250 -27.97 49.53 -17.54
N VAL A 251 -29.16 49.90 -18.04
CA VAL A 251 -29.48 51.01 -18.94
C VAL A 251 -29.59 50.65 -20.43
N GLY A 252 -30.83 50.32 -20.79
CA GLY A 252 -31.52 50.75 -22.00
C GLY A 252 -32.96 51.05 -21.61
#